data_AF-A0A1V6NEY6-F1
#
_entry.id   AF-A0A1V6NEY6-F1
#
_cell.length_a   1.000
_cell.length_b   1.000
_cell.length_c   1.000
_cell.angle_alpha   90.00
_cell.angle_beta   90.00
_cell.angle_gamma   90.00
#
_symmetry.space_group_name_H-M   'P 1'
#
loop_
_entity.id
_entity.type
_entity.pdbx_description
1 polymer ?
#
loop_
_entity_poly.entity_id
_entity_poly.type
_entity_poly.pdbx_seq_one_letter_code
_entity_poly.pdbx_strand_id
1 'polypeptide(L)'
;MALHQVNPAHYVIDHLPPILYTELRVGSGRVIPTEFTPPSPDDTPQSLFPHCPKLTATDRVHRFIRLNEDNRSVEDDFLIYTDATCLDNGKTNAKAGCSFVYNDSASGWARFPLEVKGPFGEQHLLTVHRAHIRAVIAALRYKDWAAEDFSRLIIATDSDYLVEGITGQVREWIHSSWVSISGEQIKNRDLWECLLGEVEILEEKGISVQFWRIRKELNAKADRHAKHAAFMARHQQFTDLAGTSDVST
;
A
#
# COMPACT_ATOMS: atom_id res chain seq x y z
N MET A 1 28.86 -19.28 -36.98
CA MET A 1 28.64 -20.07 -35.74
C MET A 1 27.87 -19.19 -34.79
N ALA A 2 26.55 -19.40 -34.70
CA ALA A 2 25.66 -18.65 -33.83
C ALA A 2 25.73 -19.24 -32.42
N LEU A 3 26.12 -18.43 -31.43
CA LEU A 3 25.97 -18.78 -30.03
C LEU A 3 24.60 -18.29 -29.58
N HIS A 4 23.73 -19.27 -29.32
CA HIS A 4 22.37 -19.14 -28.84
C HIS A 4 22.43 -18.56 -27.41
N GLN A 5 21.94 -17.33 -27.21
CA GLN A 5 21.66 -16.82 -25.87
C GLN A 5 20.43 -17.56 -25.34
N VAL A 6 20.64 -18.43 -24.36
CA VAL A 6 19.58 -19.18 -23.69
C VAL A 6 18.79 -18.21 -22.81
N ASN A 7 17.48 -18.20 -23.05
CA ASN A 7 16.46 -17.45 -22.33
C ASN A 7 16.45 -17.85 -20.85
N PRO A 8 16.55 -16.93 -19.86
CA PRO A 8 16.44 -17.29 -18.45
C PRO A 8 14.98 -17.57 -18.12
N ALA A 9 14.57 -18.82 -18.32
CA ALA A 9 13.31 -19.36 -17.87
C ALA A 9 13.25 -19.38 -16.34
N HIS A 10 12.11 -18.89 -15.83
CA HIS A 10 11.39 -19.37 -14.65
C HIS A 10 12.25 -19.98 -13.52
N TYR A 11 12.72 -19.13 -12.61
CA TYR A 11 12.96 -19.59 -11.24
C TYR A 11 11.64 -19.57 -10.48
N VAL A 12 10.99 -20.73 -10.41
CA VAL A 12 10.00 -21.03 -9.38
C VAL A 12 10.79 -21.22 -8.09
N ILE A 13 10.78 -20.21 -7.22
CA ILE A 13 11.39 -20.28 -5.90
C ILE A 13 10.38 -20.95 -4.96
N ASP A 14 10.40 -22.29 -4.92
CA ASP A 14 9.46 -23.09 -4.13
C ASP A 14 9.87 -23.29 -2.65
N HIS A 15 11.00 -22.77 -2.17
CA HIS A 15 11.53 -23.17 -0.85
C HIS A 15 12.21 -22.07 -0.02
N LEU A 16 11.75 -20.81 -0.06
CA LEU A 16 12.04 -19.91 1.04
C LEU A 16 10.99 -20.09 2.14
N PRO A 17 11.37 -20.45 3.39
CA PRO A 17 10.43 -20.43 4.50
C PRO A 17 9.90 -19.01 4.65
N PRO A 18 8.59 -18.82 4.89
CA PRO A 18 8.02 -17.49 5.07
C PRO A 18 8.76 -16.77 6.19
N ILE A 19 9.19 -15.54 5.92
CA ILE A 19 9.83 -14.68 6.92
C ILE A 19 8.88 -14.56 8.11
N LEU A 20 9.31 -15.02 9.28
CA LEU A 20 8.58 -15.05 10.56
C LEU A 20 8.45 -13.65 11.18
N TYR A 21 7.93 -12.68 10.43
CA TYR A 21 7.51 -11.39 10.97
C TYR A 21 5.99 -11.31 11.11
N THR A 22 5.55 -11.52 12.35
CA THR A 22 4.38 -10.93 13.04
C THR A 22 3.00 -11.54 12.87
N GLU A 23 2.43 -11.93 14.02
CA GLU A 23 0.98 -11.87 14.27
C GLU A 23 0.45 -10.49 13.86
N LEU A 24 -0.67 -10.46 13.14
CA LEU A 24 -1.29 -9.20 12.73
C LEU A 24 -1.68 -8.38 13.96
N ARG A 25 -1.23 -7.13 14.01
CA ARG A 25 -1.55 -6.22 15.11
C ARG A 25 -2.93 -5.61 14.88
N VAL A 26 -3.83 -5.77 15.85
CA VAL A 26 -5.04 -4.96 15.94
C VAL A 26 -4.63 -3.56 16.39
N GLY A 27 -4.74 -2.58 15.49
CA GLY A 27 -4.38 -1.19 15.77
C GLY A 27 -5.28 -0.59 16.84
N SER A 28 -4.65 0.07 17.81
CA SER A 28 -5.35 0.79 18.88
C SER A 28 -5.91 2.14 18.45
N GLY A 29 -5.39 2.69 17.35
CA GLY A 29 -5.64 4.07 16.91
C GLY A 29 -4.91 5.12 17.75
N ARG A 30 -3.85 4.73 18.48
CA ARG A 30 -2.98 5.69 19.18
C ARG A 30 -2.22 6.61 18.21
N VAL A 31 -1.99 6.14 16.98
CA VAL A 31 -1.45 6.92 15.87
C VAL A 31 -2.52 6.97 14.79
N ILE A 32 -2.98 8.17 14.45
CA ILE A 32 -3.91 8.39 13.35
C ILE A 32 -3.21 9.23 12.28
N PRO A 33 -3.06 8.70 11.04
CA PRO A 33 -2.48 9.45 9.93
C PRO A 33 -3.21 10.77 9.66
N THR A 34 -2.50 11.72 9.05
CA THR A 34 -3.07 12.99 8.58
C THR A 34 -3.12 13.05 7.07
N GLU A 35 -3.95 13.94 6.53
CA GLU A 35 -3.88 14.27 5.10
C GLU A 35 -2.59 15.06 4.82
N PHE A 36 -1.90 14.71 3.74
CA PHE A 36 -0.79 15.49 3.19
C PHE A 36 -1.38 16.67 2.42
N THR A 37 -0.96 17.88 2.77
CA THR A 37 -1.34 19.10 2.06
C THR A 37 -0.16 19.55 1.19
N PRO A 38 -0.27 19.51 -0.14
CA PRO A 38 0.79 20.01 -1.00
C PRO A 38 0.98 21.53 -0.82
N PRO A 39 2.19 22.07 -1.04
CA PRO A 39 2.44 23.52 -0.97
C PRO A 39 1.54 24.36 -1.88
N SER A 40 1.22 23.84 -3.07
CA SER A 40 0.34 24.47 -4.05
C SER A 40 -0.83 23.54 -4.42
N PRO A 41 -2.04 24.06 -4.68
CA PRO A 41 -3.17 23.26 -5.16
C PRO A 41 -2.93 22.62 -6.55
N ASP A 42 -2.01 23.18 -7.34
CA ASP A 42 -1.65 22.66 -8.66
C ASP A 42 -0.53 21.61 -8.60
N ASP A 43 0.06 21.39 -7.43
CA ASP A 43 1.09 20.38 -7.27
C ASP A 43 0.54 18.98 -7.54
N THR A 44 1.35 18.20 -8.24
CA THR A 44 1.08 16.81 -8.54
C THR A 44 2.07 15.92 -7.80
N PRO A 45 1.72 14.65 -7.55
CA PRO A 45 2.69 13.67 -7.08
C PRO A 45 3.96 13.62 -7.93
N GLN A 46 3.86 13.76 -9.25
CA GLN A 46 5.00 13.76 -10.15
C GLN A 46 5.89 15.01 -10.00
N SER A 47 5.30 16.19 -9.71
CA SER A 47 6.08 17.42 -9.52
C SER A 47 6.77 17.46 -8.16
N LEU A 48 6.10 17.02 -7.09
CA LEU A 48 6.66 17.05 -5.74
C LEU A 48 7.54 15.84 -5.41
N PHE A 49 7.20 14.66 -5.96
CA PHE A 49 7.87 13.39 -5.69
C PHE A 49 8.36 12.72 -6.97
N PRO A 50 9.30 13.33 -7.72
CA PRO A 50 9.85 12.71 -8.90
C PRO A 50 10.58 11.40 -8.57
N HIS A 51 10.62 10.50 -9.56
CA HIS A 51 11.42 9.29 -9.45
C HIS A 51 12.91 9.63 -9.51
N CYS A 52 13.62 9.46 -8.40
CA CYS A 52 15.04 9.77 -8.31
C CYS A 52 15.77 8.81 -7.35
N PRO A 53 17.11 8.70 -7.48
CA PRO A 53 17.92 7.89 -6.58
C PRO A 53 18.17 8.58 -5.23
N LYS A 54 18.25 7.79 -4.16
CA LYS A 54 18.79 8.18 -2.85
C LYS A 54 19.89 7.20 -2.45
N LEU A 55 20.98 7.75 -1.94
CA LEU A 55 22.01 6.95 -1.26
C LEU A 55 21.58 6.79 0.19
N THR A 56 21.32 5.55 0.61
CA THR A 56 21.08 5.17 2.01
C THR A 56 22.41 4.73 2.62
N ALA A 57 22.41 4.45 3.92
CA ALA A 57 23.58 3.91 4.61
C ALA A 57 24.10 2.60 3.97
N THR A 58 23.22 1.81 3.35
CA THR A 58 23.54 0.47 2.83
C THR A 58 23.47 0.36 1.32
N ASP A 59 22.64 1.16 0.63
CA ASP A 59 22.31 0.94 -0.78
C ASP A 59 21.95 2.22 -1.54
N ARG A 60 21.91 2.10 -2.87
CA ARG A 60 21.30 3.12 -3.74
C ARG A 60 19.88 2.70 -4.09
N VAL A 61 18.90 3.35 -3.49
CA VAL A 61 17.47 3.08 -3.75
C VAL A 61 16.89 4.10 -4.72
N HIS A 62 15.86 3.69 -5.45
CA HIS A 62 15.14 4.52 -6.41
C HIS A 62 13.69 4.65 -5.98
N ARG A 63 13.22 5.86 -5.64
CA ARG A 63 11.85 6.08 -5.11
C ARG A 63 11.26 7.36 -5.69
N PHE A 64 9.98 7.58 -5.42
CA PHE A 64 9.36 8.90 -5.55
C PHE A 64 9.71 9.70 -4.30
N ILE A 65 10.68 10.60 -4.39
CA ILE A 65 11.28 11.28 -3.23
C ILE A 65 10.95 12.76 -3.31
N ARG A 66 10.61 13.36 -2.17
CA ARG A 66 10.30 14.78 -2.12
C ARG A 66 11.54 15.62 -2.42
N LEU A 67 11.40 16.58 -3.33
CA LEU A 67 12.41 17.61 -3.55
C LEU A 67 11.95 18.94 -2.94
N ASN A 68 12.89 19.76 -2.47
CA ASN A 68 12.64 21.18 -2.23
C ASN A 68 12.76 22.02 -3.49
N GLU A 69 12.53 23.32 -3.32
CA GLU A 69 12.68 24.36 -4.33
C GLU A 69 14.08 24.40 -4.99
N ASP A 70 15.12 23.95 -4.28
CA ASP A 70 16.49 23.86 -4.79
C ASP A 70 16.79 22.52 -5.52
N ASN A 71 15.79 21.69 -5.79
CA ASN A 71 15.93 20.33 -6.34
C ASN A 71 16.81 19.40 -5.49
N ARG A 72 16.93 19.67 -4.19
CA ARG A 72 17.58 18.78 -3.21
C ARG A 72 16.53 17.93 -2.53
N SER A 73 16.85 16.69 -2.22
CA SER A 73 16.00 15.86 -1.37
C SER A 73 15.79 16.59 -0.05
N VAL A 74 14.55 16.95 0.25
CA VAL A 74 14.21 17.61 1.50
C VAL A 74 13.23 16.78 2.25
N GLU A 75 13.59 16.55 3.51
CA GLU A 75 12.88 15.70 4.44
C GLU A 75 12.90 14.27 3.91
N ASP A 76 13.06 13.29 4.78
CA ASP A 76 13.20 11.89 4.40
C ASP A 76 11.82 11.31 4.00
N ASP A 77 11.18 11.99 3.05
CA ASP A 77 9.84 11.80 2.52
C ASP A 77 9.88 11.00 1.22
N PHE A 78 9.03 9.99 1.15
CA PHE A 78 8.80 9.26 -0.08
C PHE A 78 7.32 8.95 -0.28
N LEU A 79 6.96 8.69 -1.53
CA LEU A 79 5.58 8.48 -1.95
C LEU A 79 5.37 7.07 -2.50
N ILE A 80 4.24 6.47 -2.14
CA ILE A 80 3.72 5.25 -2.77
C ILE A 80 2.33 5.55 -3.31
N TYR A 81 2.10 5.25 -4.58
CA TYR A 81 0.75 5.25 -5.15
C TYR A 81 0.05 3.95 -4.80
N THR A 82 -1.22 4.01 -4.42
CA THR A 82 -2.05 2.84 -4.21
C THR A 82 -3.33 2.96 -5.03
N ASP A 83 -3.79 1.84 -5.57
CA ASP A 83 -5.10 1.79 -6.21
C ASP A 83 -5.71 0.40 -6.15
N ALA A 84 -7.03 0.37 -6.34
CA ALA A 84 -7.83 -0.82 -6.35
C ALA A 84 -8.96 -0.75 -7.38
N THR A 85 -9.46 -1.92 -7.76
CA THR A 85 -10.67 -2.03 -8.57
C THR A 85 -11.54 -3.16 -8.06
N CYS A 86 -12.84 -3.11 -8.37
CA CYS A 86 -13.74 -4.24 -8.18
C CYS A 86 -14.81 -4.28 -9.27
N LEU A 87 -14.76 -5.30 -10.13
CA LEU A 87 -15.85 -5.66 -11.03
C LEU A 87 -16.93 -6.36 -10.22
N ASP A 88 -18.20 -6.10 -10.55
CA ASP A 88 -19.37 -6.64 -9.84
C ASP A 88 -19.31 -6.42 -8.32
N ASN A 89 -18.94 -5.20 -7.92
CA ASN A 89 -18.74 -4.77 -6.54
C ASN A 89 -19.83 -5.27 -5.57
N GLY A 90 -19.44 -6.08 -4.58
CA GLY A 90 -20.32 -6.63 -3.55
C GLY A 90 -21.20 -7.80 -4.01
N LYS A 91 -21.05 -8.31 -5.24
CA LYS A 91 -21.79 -9.49 -5.73
C LYS A 91 -20.97 -10.77 -5.58
N THR A 92 -21.62 -11.92 -5.73
CA THR A 92 -21.01 -13.25 -5.63
C THR A 92 -19.88 -13.50 -6.64
N ASN A 93 -20.00 -12.96 -7.85
CA ASN A 93 -19.00 -13.10 -8.92
C ASN A 93 -17.98 -11.94 -8.97
N ALA A 94 -17.90 -11.15 -7.90
CA ALA A 94 -17.01 -10.00 -7.84
C ALA A 94 -15.55 -10.38 -8.13
N LYS A 95 -14.84 -9.49 -8.81
CA LYS A 95 -13.40 -9.59 -9.10
C LYS A 95 -12.73 -8.30 -8.69
N ALA A 96 -11.98 -8.35 -7.60
CA ALA A 96 -11.29 -7.20 -7.04
C ALA A 96 -9.78 -7.38 -7.14
N GLY A 97 -9.10 -6.29 -7.49
CA GLY A 97 -7.65 -6.22 -7.60
C GLY A 97 -7.10 -5.05 -6.80
N CYS A 98 -5.94 -5.27 -6.20
CA CYS A 98 -5.21 -4.31 -5.39
C CYS A 98 -3.85 -4.06 -6.05
N SER A 99 -3.30 -2.86 -5.92
CA SER A 99 -1.96 -2.57 -6.37
C SER A 99 -1.33 -1.39 -5.65
N PHE A 100 -0.01 -1.33 -5.71
CA PHE A 100 0.73 -0.14 -5.35
C PHE A 100 1.98 0.01 -6.21
N VAL A 101 2.47 1.25 -6.32
CA VAL A 101 3.64 1.65 -7.09
C VAL A 101 4.56 2.48 -6.20
N TYR A 102 5.77 1.99 -5.96
CA TYR A 102 6.74 2.59 -5.03
C TYR A 102 7.96 3.21 -5.74
N ASN A 103 8.09 3.01 -7.06
CA ASN A 103 8.97 3.79 -7.93
C ASN A 103 8.56 3.62 -9.42
N ASP A 104 9.17 4.39 -10.33
CA ASP A 104 8.78 4.35 -11.74
C ASP A 104 9.50 3.30 -12.60
N SER A 105 10.36 2.46 -12.02
CA SER A 105 11.02 1.37 -12.76
C SER A 105 10.02 0.30 -13.24
N ALA A 106 10.50 -0.59 -14.11
CA ALA A 106 9.71 -1.70 -14.66
C ALA A 106 9.23 -2.69 -13.58
N SER A 107 9.91 -2.77 -12.44
CA SER A 107 9.58 -3.63 -11.29
C SER A 107 9.10 -2.84 -10.06
N GLY A 108 8.93 -1.51 -10.17
CA GLY A 108 8.58 -0.60 -9.07
C GLY A 108 7.14 -0.67 -8.57
N TRP A 109 6.51 -1.83 -8.64
CA TRP A 109 5.09 -2.03 -8.32
C TRP A 109 4.84 -3.44 -7.81
N ALA A 110 3.75 -3.63 -7.08
CA ALA A 110 3.18 -4.94 -6.82
C ALA A 110 1.66 -4.91 -7.02
N ARG A 111 1.08 -6.07 -7.31
CA ARG A 111 -0.35 -6.20 -7.57
C ARG A 111 -0.83 -7.61 -7.20
N PHE A 112 -2.07 -7.71 -6.75
CA PHE A 112 -2.63 -8.97 -6.29
C PHE A 112 -4.16 -8.89 -6.24
N PRO A 113 -4.88 -10.00 -6.46
CA PRO A 113 -6.33 -10.03 -6.28
C PRO A 113 -6.69 -9.92 -4.80
N LEU A 114 -7.78 -9.21 -4.48
CA LEU A 114 -8.30 -9.14 -3.10
C LEU A 114 -8.71 -10.53 -2.62
N GLU A 115 -8.29 -10.88 -1.41
CA GLU A 115 -8.56 -12.16 -0.78
C GLU A 115 -9.99 -12.23 -0.20
N VAL A 116 -10.54 -13.44 -0.08
CA VAL A 116 -11.89 -13.65 0.48
C VAL A 116 -11.89 -13.55 1.99
N LYS A 117 -10.85 -14.12 2.63
CA LYS A 117 -10.66 -14.01 4.07
C LYS A 117 -9.85 -12.77 4.40
N GLY A 118 -10.36 -11.98 5.34
CA GLY A 118 -9.68 -10.83 5.91
C GLY A 118 -8.47 -11.22 6.77
N PRO A 119 -7.75 -10.22 7.31
CA PRO A 119 -6.57 -10.41 8.16
C PRO A 119 -6.82 -11.37 9.33
N PHE A 120 -8.01 -11.35 9.94
CA PHE A 120 -8.32 -12.20 11.11
C PHE A 120 -9.14 -13.45 10.77
N GLY A 121 -9.21 -13.81 9.47
CA GLY A 121 -9.76 -15.07 8.99
C GLY A 121 -11.25 -15.05 8.65
N GLU A 122 -11.97 -13.96 8.94
CA GLU A 122 -13.39 -13.81 8.57
C GLU A 122 -13.56 -13.72 7.06
N GLN A 123 -14.64 -14.29 6.55
CA GLN A 123 -14.98 -14.22 5.12
C GLN A 123 -15.79 -12.97 4.81
N HIS A 124 -15.42 -12.28 3.72
CA HIS A 124 -16.09 -11.08 3.28
C HIS A 124 -16.39 -11.10 1.78
N LEU A 125 -17.42 -10.34 1.39
CA LEU A 125 -17.67 -10.03 -0.01
C LEU A 125 -16.57 -9.09 -0.52
N LEU A 126 -16.20 -9.27 -1.79
CA LEU A 126 -15.21 -8.41 -2.42
C LEU A 126 -15.86 -7.08 -2.77
N THR A 127 -15.23 -6.00 -2.30
CA THR A 127 -15.65 -4.64 -2.62
C THR A 127 -14.43 -3.79 -2.94
N VAL A 128 -14.64 -2.72 -3.70
CA VAL A 128 -13.60 -1.74 -4.02
C VAL A 128 -13.05 -1.08 -2.76
N HIS A 129 -13.90 -0.82 -1.76
CA HIS A 129 -13.51 -0.27 -0.46
C HIS A 129 -12.53 -1.18 0.29
N ARG A 130 -12.82 -2.48 0.37
CA ARG A 130 -11.89 -3.46 0.95
C ARG A 130 -10.58 -3.50 0.18
N ALA A 131 -10.65 -3.47 -1.15
CA ALA A 131 -9.48 -3.52 -2.00
C ALA A 131 -8.57 -2.29 -1.84
N HIS A 132 -9.12 -1.08 -1.66
CA HIS A 132 -8.32 0.11 -1.37
C HIS A 132 -7.58 0.01 -0.04
N ILE A 133 -8.26 -0.33 1.06
CA ILE A 133 -7.61 -0.49 2.38
C ILE A 133 -6.52 -1.57 2.30
N ARG A 134 -6.85 -2.70 1.66
CA ARG A 134 -5.93 -3.83 1.50
C ARG A 134 -4.69 -3.48 0.68
N ALA A 135 -4.82 -2.65 -0.37
CA ALA A 135 -3.69 -2.17 -1.18
C ALA A 135 -2.69 -1.37 -0.34
N VAL A 136 -3.17 -0.52 0.57
CA VAL A 136 -2.31 0.22 1.51
C VAL A 136 -1.62 -0.72 2.47
N ILE A 137 -2.35 -1.64 3.11
CA ILE A 137 -1.75 -2.63 4.03
C ILE A 137 -0.64 -3.41 3.33
N ALA A 138 -0.87 -3.86 2.09
CA ALA A 138 0.16 -4.53 1.29
C ALA A 138 1.38 -3.63 1.04
N ALA A 139 1.17 -2.35 0.72
CA ALA A 139 2.27 -1.41 0.52
C ALA A 139 3.10 -1.24 1.80
N LEU A 140 2.44 -1.03 2.95
CA LEU A 140 3.09 -0.85 4.25
C LEU A 140 3.90 -2.08 4.66
N ARG A 141 3.39 -3.28 4.38
CA ARG A 141 4.02 -4.56 4.73
C ARG A 141 5.02 -5.10 3.70
N TYR A 142 5.13 -4.48 2.53
CA TYR A 142 5.88 -5.05 1.39
C TYR A 142 7.37 -5.29 1.68
N LYS A 143 7.98 -4.41 2.47
CA LYS A 143 9.37 -4.51 2.90
C LYS A 143 9.62 -3.60 4.11
N ASP A 144 10.82 -3.64 4.66
CA ASP A 144 11.22 -2.74 5.73
C ASP A 144 11.58 -1.34 5.21
N TRP A 145 10.58 -0.48 5.06
CA TRP A 145 10.76 0.89 4.56
C TRP A 145 11.70 1.73 5.44
N ALA A 146 11.78 1.43 6.74
CA ALA A 146 12.65 2.11 7.70
C ALA A 146 14.15 1.85 7.44
N ALA A 147 14.49 0.77 6.73
CA ALA A 147 15.86 0.46 6.35
C ALA A 147 16.40 1.37 5.22
N GLU A 148 15.55 2.22 4.62
CA GLU A 148 15.92 3.11 3.51
C GLU A 148 16.16 4.57 3.92
N ASP A 149 16.40 4.79 5.22
CA ASP A 149 16.61 6.11 5.83
C ASP A 149 15.46 7.09 5.52
N PHE A 150 14.23 6.62 5.33
CA PHE A 150 13.04 7.48 5.20
C PHE A 150 12.38 7.70 6.57
N SER A 151 11.84 8.90 6.81
CA SER A 151 11.11 9.27 8.04
C SER A 151 9.62 9.52 7.80
N ARG A 152 9.19 9.68 6.56
CA ARG A 152 7.79 9.93 6.24
C ARG A 152 7.36 9.28 4.92
N LEU A 153 6.26 8.55 4.98
CA LEU A 153 5.61 7.91 3.84
C LEU A 153 4.31 8.62 3.50
N ILE A 154 4.20 9.09 2.25
CA ILE A 154 2.99 9.65 1.67
C ILE A 154 2.31 8.57 0.83
N ILE A 155 1.10 8.15 1.22
CA ILE A 155 0.25 7.27 0.43
C ILE A 155 -0.62 8.13 -0.49
N ALA A 156 -0.33 8.10 -1.79
CA ALA A 156 -1.16 8.74 -2.80
C ALA A 156 -2.25 7.78 -3.30
N THR A 157 -3.51 8.23 -3.27
CA THR A 157 -4.66 7.43 -3.71
C THR A 157 -5.79 8.33 -4.20
N ASP A 158 -6.63 7.81 -5.11
CA ASP A 158 -7.85 8.44 -5.59
C ASP A 158 -9.11 7.96 -4.85
N SER A 159 -8.95 7.28 -3.71
CA SER A 159 -10.06 6.79 -2.88
C SER A 159 -10.42 7.73 -1.73
N ASP A 160 -11.49 8.52 -1.90
CA ASP A 160 -12.03 9.36 -0.84
C ASP A 160 -12.41 8.55 0.41
N TYR A 161 -13.03 7.38 0.21
CA TYR A 161 -13.41 6.47 1.30
C TYR A 161 -12.21 6.07 2.17
N LEU A 162 -11.06 5.79 1.55
CA LEU A 162 -9.85 5.42 2.27
C LEU A 162 -9.29 6.60 3.06
N VAL A 163 -9.14 7.76 2.40
CA VAL A 163 -8.54 8.96 2.99
C VAL A 163 -9.41 9.46 4.14
N GLU A 164 -10.70 9.72 3.91
CA GLU A 164 -11.62 10.20 4.96
C GLU A 164 -11.76 9.22 6.12
N GLY A 165 -11.73 7.92 5.81
CA GLY A 165 -11.75 6.84 6.78
C GLY A 165 -10.56 6.94 7.74
N ILE A 166 -9.35 6.81 7.20
CA ILE A 166 -8.12 6.68 8.01
C ILE A 166 -7.68 7.98 8.68
N THR A 167 -7.95 9.15 8.08
CA THR A 167 -7.49 10.44 8.62
C THR A 167 -8.51 11.08 9.56
N GLY A 168 -9.75 10.58 9.59
CA GLY A 168 -10.88 11.17 10.31
C GLY A 168 -11.77 10.15 11.02
N GLN A 169 -12.57 9.42 10.24
CA GLN A 169 -13.71 8.64 10.74
C GLN A 169 -13.32 7.51 11.71
N VAL A 170 -12.14 6.92 11.54
CA VAL A 170 -11.62 5.88 12.47
C VAL A 170 -11.60 6.34 13.92
N ARG A 171 -11.39 7.63 14.22
CA ARG A 171 -11.41 8.14 15.60
C ARG A 171 -12.79 7.95 16.24
N GLU A 172 -13.84 8.28 15.49
CA GLU A 172 -15.21 8.11 15.97
C GLU A 172 -15.58 6.63 16.07
N TRP A 173 -15.19 5.82 15.09
CA TRP A 173 -15.44 4.38 15.12
C TRP A 173 -14.78 3.70 16.31
N ILE A 174 -13.54 4.04 16.64
CA ILE A 174 -12.86 3.51 17.83
C ILE A 174 -13.61 3.94 19.10
N HIS A 175 -13.97 5.22 19.20
CA HIS A 175 -14.72 5.74 20.35
C HIS A 175 -16.09 5.06 20.52
N SER A 176 -16.77 4.74 19.41
CA SER A 176 -18.05 4.04 19.42
C SER A 176 -17.93 2.51 19.42
N SER A 177 -16.75 1.96 19.72
CA SER A 177 -16.49 0.51 19.72
C SER A 177 -16.89 -0.21 18.42
N TRP A 178 -16.69 0.49 17.30
CA TRP A 178 -17.00 0.07 15.93
C TRP A 178 -18.49 -0.18 15.67
N VAL A 179 -19.36 0.52 16.38
CA VAL A 179 -20.80 0.50 16.18
C VAL A 179 -21.28 1.85 15.67
N SER A 180 -22.10 1.86 14.63
CA SER A 180 -22.71 3.06 14.07
C SER A 180 -23.82 3.61 14.98
N ILE A 181 -24.30 4.82 14.69
CA ILE A 181 -25.45 5.41 15.38
C ILE A 181 -26.73 4.56 15.21
N SER A 182 -26.85 3.81 14.12
CA SER A 182 -27.96 2.88 13.88
C SER A 182 -27.81 1.53 14.59
N GLY A 183 -26.73 1.32 15.36
CA GLY A 183 -26.45 0.05 16.04
C GLY A 183 -25.84 -1.03 15.14
N GLU A 184 -25.45 -0.69 13.92
CA GLU A 184 -24.83 -1.61 12.97
C GLU A 184 -23.31 -1.65 13.14
N GLN A 185 -22.69 -2.80 12.85
CA GLN A 185 -21.23 -2.90 12.84
C GLN A 185 -20.64 -2.08 11.69
N ILE A 186 -19.58 -1.33 11.98
CA ILE A 186 -18.85 -0.58 10.95
C ILE A 186 -18.23 -1.56 9.95
N LYS A 187 -18.48 -1.30 8.67
CA LYS A 187 -17.98 -2.14 7.57
C LYS A 187 -16.45 -2.09 7.50
N ASN A 188 -15.84 -3.21 7.12
CA ASN A 188 -14.39 -3.35 6.92
C ASN A 188 -13.54 -3.08 8.16
N ARG A 189 -14.14 -3.20 9.36
CA ARG A 189 -13.45 -3.07 10.65
C ARG A 189 -12.14 -3.88 10.69
N ASP A 190 -12.18 -5.13 10.24
CA ASP A 190 -11.04 -6.04 10.18
C ASP A 190 -9.83 -5.42 9.45
N LEU A 191 -10.07 -4.79 8.30
CA LEU A 191 -9.02 -4.13 7.53
C LEU A 191 -8.62 -2.78 8.13
N TRP A 192 -9.55 -2.04 8.73
CA TRP A 192 -9.22 -0.78 9.40
C TRP A 192 -8.34 -0.99 10.63
N GLU A 193 -8.69 -1.97 11.47
CA GLU A 193 -7.89 -2.38 12.63
C GLU A 193 -6.49 -2.83 12.20
N CYS A 194 -6.39 -3.63 11.12
CA CYS A 194 -5.11 -4.02 10.55
C CYS A 194 -4.30 -2.83 10.03
N LEU A 195 -4.91 -1.92 9.25
CA LEU A 195 -4.24 -0.73 8.73
C LEU A 195 -3.71 0.18 9.86
N LEU A 196 -4.49 0.39 10.91
CA LEU A 196 -4.05 1.14 12.09
C LEU A 196 -2.87 0.45 12.78
N GLY A 197 -2.88 -0.88 12.86
CA GLY A 197 -1.77 -1.66 13.41
C GLY A 197 -0.48 -1.47 12.61
N GLU A 198 -0.55 -1.47 11.28
CA GLU A 198 0.61 -1.21 10.42
C GLU A 198 1.13 0.22 10.56
N VAL A 199 0.24 1.22 10.58
CA VAL A 199 0.63 2.62 10.82
C VAL A 199 1.37 2.77 12.15
N GLU A 200 0.86 2.13 13.21
CA GLU A 200 1.49 2.12 14.52
C GLU A 200 2.87 1.46 14.54
N ILE A 201 3.06 0.38 13.76
CA ILE A 201 4.35 -0.30 13.59
C ILE A 201 5.34 0.60 12.84
N LEU A 202 4.92 1.28 11.78
CA LEU A 202 5.76 2.21 11.04
C LEU A 202 6.18 3.40 11.91
N GLU A 203 5.27 3.96 12.72
CA GLU A 203 5.60 5.03 13.66
C GLU A 203 6.63 4.57 14.71
N GLU A 204 6.50 3.36 15.26
CA GLU A 204 7.50 2.75 16.16
C GLU A 204 8.88 2.60 15.51
N LYS A 205 8.91 2.41 14.18
CA LYS A 205 10.13 2.35 13.38
C LYS A 205 10.63 3.73 12.93
N GLY A 206 9.97 4.82 13.32
CA GLY A 206 10.35 6.19 12.97
C GLY A 206 9.84 6.67 11.62
N ILE A 207 8.87 5.98 11.00
CA ILE A 207 8.19 6.43 9.78
C ILE A 207 6.79 6.92 10.10
N SER A 208 6.57 8.22 9.96
CA SER A 208 5.22 8.79 9.96
C SER A 208 4.50 8.51 8.64
N VAL A 209 3.19 8.27 8.68
CA VAL A 209 2.37 8.00 7.48
C VAL A 209 1.37 9.13 7.26
N GLN A 210 1.29 9.64 6.03
CA GLN A 210 0.29 10.62 5.60
C GLN A 210 -0.42 10.15 4.33
N PHE A 211 -1.63 10.65 4.10
CA PHE A 211 -2.44 10.29 2.94
C PHE A 211 -2.67 11.50 2.04
N TRP A 212 -2.40 11.35 0.75
CA TRP A 212 -2.68 12.38 -0.25
C TRP A 212 -3.80 11.91 -1.17
N ARG A 213 -4.95 12.59 -1.08
CA ARG A 213 -6.02 12.47 -2.06
C ARG A 213 -5.56 13.08 -3.39
N ILE A 214 -5.49 12.27 -4.43
CA ILE A 214 -5.08 12.69 -5.77
C ILE A 214 -6.20 12.46 -6.78
N ARG A 215 -6.18 13.21 -7.88
CA ARG A 215 -7.10 12.95 -8.99
C ARG A 215 -6.75 11.62 -9.65
N LYS A 216 -7.78 10.89 -10.09
CA LYS A 216 -7.64 9.56 -10.70
C LYS A 216 -6.68 9.52 -11.89
N GLU A 217 -6.63 10.59 -12.69
CA GLU A 217 -5.77 10.68 -13.87
C GLU A 217 -4.28 10.63 -13.50
N LEU A 218 -3.94 11.10 -12.29
CA LEU A 218 -2.59 11.07 -11.74
C LEU A 218 -2.18 9.69 -11.19
N ASN A 219 -3.15 8.77 -11.05
CA ASN A 219 -2.97 7.42 -10.48
C ASN A 219 -2.97 6.30 -11.54
N ALA A 220 -2.84 6.64 -12.84
CA ALA A 220 -3.07 5.71 -13.95
C ALA A 220 -2.20 4.43 -13.93
N LYS A 221 -0.97 4.49 -13.40
CA LYS A 221 -0.09 3.32 -13.32
C LYS A 221 -0.65 2.30 -12.32
N ALA A 222 -1.03 2.74 -11.12
CA ALA A 222 -1.64 1.87 -10.11
C ALA A 222 -2.98 1.32 -10.61
N ASP A 223 -3.87 2.15 -11.18
CA ASP A 223 -5.16 1.71 -11.77
C ASP A 223 -5.00 0.57 -12.77
N ARG A 224 -4.02 0.68 -13.68
CA ARG A 224 -3.71 -0.39 -14.63
C ARG A 224 -3.28 -1.69 -13.94
N HIS A 225 -2.47 -1.61 -12.87
CA HIS A 225 -2.03 -2.79 -12.13
C HIS A 225 -3.19 -3.42 -11.33
N ALA A 226 -4.03 -2.61 -10.68
CA ALA A 226 -5.22 -3.08 -9.98
C ALA A 226 -6.21 -3.77 -10.93
N LYS A 227 -6.48 -3.18 -12.10
CA LYS A 227 -7.32 -3.78 -13.15
C LYS A 227 -6.80 -5.13 -13.63
N HIS A 228 -5.50 -5.25 -13.84
CA HIS A 228 -4.91 -6.53 -14.18
C HIS A 228 -5.05 -7.54 -13.04
N ALA A 229 -4.81 -7.11 -11.81
CA ALA A 229 -4.86 -7.96 -10.63
C ALA A 229 -6.24 -8.59 -10.38
N ALA A 230 -7.33 -7.90 -10.73
CA ALA A 230 -8.69 -8.42 -10.60
C ALA A 230 -8.93 -9.74 -11.38
N PHE A 231 -8.14 -10.02 -12.41
CA PHE A 231 -8.24 -11.24 -13.22
C PHE A 231 -7.20 -12.30 -12.89
N MET A 232 -6.32 -12.06 -11.91
CA MET A 232 -5.33 -13.04 -11.46
C MET A 232 -5.98 -14.16 -10.63
N ALA A 233 -5.27 -15.28 -10.49
CA ALA A 233 -5.68 -16.37 -9.60
C ALA A 233 -5.71 -15.88 -8.14
N ARG A 234 -6.86 -16.04 -7.47
CA ARG A 234 -7.10 -15.50 -6.14
C ARG A 234 -6.57 -16.42 -5.04
N HIS A 235 -5.81 -15.83 -4.11
CA HIS A 235 -5.52 -16.46 -2.83
C HIS A 235 -6.72 -16.31 -1.88
N GLN A 236 -7.09 -17.41 -1.21
CA GLN A 236 -8.26 -17.40 -0.32
C GLN A 236 -8.00 -16.67 1.00
N GLN A 237 -6.76 -16.68 1.46
CA GLN A 237 -6.33 -16.17 2.75
C GLN A 237 -5.54 -14.88 2.58
N PHE A 238 -5.68 -13.96 3.54
CA PHE A 238 -4.82 -12.79 3.65
C PHE A 238 -3.35 -13.23 3.67
N THR A 239 -2.55 -12.69 2.77
CA THR A 239 -1.13 -13.07 2.63
C THR A 239 -0.27 -11.84 2.35
N ASP A 240 0.95 -11.84 2.87
CA ASP A 240 1.91 -10.81 2.50
C ASP A 240 2.42 -11.03 1.09
N LEU A 241 2.67 -9.92 0.40
CA LEU A 241 3.41 -9.95 -0.85
C LEU A 241 4.88 -10.01 -0.48
N ALA A 242 5.58 -11.04 -0.93
CA ALA A 242 7.04 -11.05 -0.83
C ALA A 242 7.58 -9.89 -1.67
N GLY A 243 8.04 -8.82 -1.02
CA GLY A 243 9.02 -7.93 -1.62
C GLY A 243 10.26 -8.77 -1.88
N THR A 244 10.81 -8.68 -3.09
CA THR A 244 12.16 -9.17 -3.37
C THR A 244 13.11 -8.36 -2.48
N SER A 245 13.28 -8.81 -1.24
CA SER A 245 14.50 -8.58 -0.50
C SER A 245 15.50 -9.51 -1.17
N ASP A 246 16.45 -8.93 -1.88
CA ASP A 246 17.65 -9.63 -2.30
C ASP A 246 18.33 -10.17 -1.03
N VAL A 247 17.94 -11.38 -0.62
CA VAL A 247 18.81 -12.26 0.13
C VAL A 247 19.59 -13.01 -0.94
N SER A 248 20.69 -12.42 -1.37
CA SER A 248 21.78 -13.14 -2.02
C SER A 248 23.07 -12.67 -1.36
N THR A 249 23.51 -13.52 -0.43
CA THR A 249 24.89 -13.79 0.03
C THR A 249 26.02 -12.93 -0.54
#